data_AF-A0A6M8WDB9-F1
#
_entry.id   AF-A0A6M8WDB9-F1
#
_cell.length_a   1.000
_cell.length_b   1.000
_cell.length_c   1.000
_cell.angle_alpha   90.00
_cell.angle_beta   90.00
_cell.angle_gamma   90.00
#
_symmetry.space_group_name_H-M   'P 1'
#
loop_
_entity.id
_entity.type
_entity.pdbx_description
1 polymer ?
#
loop_
_entity_poly.entity_id
_entity_poly.type
_entity_poly.pdbx_seq_one_letter_code
_entity_poly.pdbx_strand_id
1 'polypeptide(L)'
;MTPIRLTTRCARAFSLVEVLIAVLVLSLGLLGLGAVFPMVMREQRLATESNLGISAGNAIEQMLFSRPDFARNGGPGWEAMREYLINNNGRSGEWIPIEPDDSNAAQLNAYIFTHPDTGVEYHIPLAQRLYPVPYSTDQDPRFVWDMAARLLNTSPSTIDSSPMLVAIFLRPIDPGIRPAIDTNGQPYPVLSALIDSNLSGRDRRNPVSVDQRGRPTQDGRRNRGGTYAMPIVAEAIIGPGIGGSAGEYDKLVVQKVLSPQMNTTDAGILIAVSGQQFLDYRGYVHTVTGTSDIGGAVRAAIISPSISDVDGDGSVTSDDYNPILFLPQPSNVKPIVFTVNP
;
A
#
# COMPACT_ATOMS: atom_id res chain seq x y z
N MET A 1 9.92 -55.00 70.07
CA MET A 1 10.17 -53.55 69.92
C MET A 1 11.35 -53.37 68.98
N THR A 2 11.07 -53.04 67.72
CA THR A 2 12.05 -52.96 66.63
C THR A 2 12.47 -51.49 66.46
N PRO A 3 13.77 -51.14 66.51
CA PRO A 3 14.21 -49.76 66.43
C PRO A 3 14.07 -49.23 64.99
N ILE A 4 13.34 -48.12 64.83
CA ILE A 4 13.24 -47.38 63.57
C ILE A 4 14.60 -46.71 63.31
N ARG A 5 15.38 -47.25 62.35
CA ARG A 5 16.60 -46.60 61.86
C ARG A 5 16.22 -45.42 60.96
N LEU A 6 16.28 -44.21 61.50
CA LEU A 6 16.26 -42.97 60.72
C LEU A 6 17.58 -42.91 59.92
N THR A 7 17.51 -43.30 58.66
CA THR A 7 18.60 -43.10 57.70
C THR A 7 18.58 -41.65 57.26
N THR A 8 19.45 -40.85 57.89
CA THR A 8 19.75 -39.48 57.44
C THR A 8 20.34 -39.59 56.03
N ARG A 9 19.52 -39.33 55.01
CA ARG A 9 20.02 -39.22 53.63
C ARG A 9 20.94 -38.01 53.59
N CYS A 10 22.25 -38.22 53.50
CA CYS A 10 23.18 -37.15 53.17
C CYS A 10 22.74 -36.55 51.83
N ALA A 11 22.26 -35.31 51.88
CA ALA A 11 21.95 -34.54 50.67
C ALA A 11 23.27 -34.36 49.90
N ARG A 12 23.35 -34.93 48.69
CA ARG A 12 24.46 -34.68 47.78
C ARG A 12 24.39 -33.21 47.38
N ALA A 13 25.36 -32.41 47.77
CA ALA A 13 25.48 -31.02 47.34
C ALA A 13 25.86 -30.99 45.84
N PHE A 14 25.22 -30.11 45.08
CA PHE A 14 25.53 -29.88 43.66
C PHE A 14 26.97 -29.39 43.51
N SER A 15 27.70 -29.92 42.52
CA SER A 15 29.05 -29.43 42.24
C SER A 15 29.01 -28.06 41.56
N LEU A 16 30.03 -27.23 41.80
CA LEU A 16 30.16 -25.92 41.15
C LEU A 16 30.17 -26.03 39.62
N VAL A 17 30.76 -27.11 39.08
CA VAL A 17 30.78 -27.40 37.63
C VAL A 17 29.36 -27.65 37.11
N GLU A 18 28.54 -28.38 37.84
CA GLU A 18 27.16 -28.68 37.47
C GLU A 18 26.29 -27.42 37.39
N VAL A 19 26.44 -26.51 38.37
CA VAL A 19 25.76 -25.21 38.37
C VAL A 19 26.22 -24.35 37.19
N LEU A 20 27.53 -24.32 36.89
CA LEU A 20 28.07 -23.58 35.75
C LEU A 20 27.53 -24.11 34.41
N ILE A 21 27.46 -25.43 34.24
CA ILE A 21 26.89 -26.04 33.02
C ILE A 21 25.40 -25.69 32.90
N ALA A 22 24.65 -25.76 34.00
CA ALA A 22 23.23 -25.39 34.00
C ALA A 22 23.02 -23.92 33.58
N VAL A 23 23.82 -22.99 34.12
CA VAL A 23 23.77 -21.56 33.76
C VAL A 23 24.17 -21.35 32.30
N LEU A 24 25.21 -22.04 31.81
CA LEU A 24 25.65 -21.95 30.43
C LEU A 24 24.56 -22.40 29.45
N VAL A 25 23.97 -23.57 29.69
CA VAL A 25 22.90 -24.13 28.85
C VAL A 25 21.67 -23.23 28.89
N LEU A 26 21.27 -22.74 30.07
CA LEU A 26 20.16 -21.81 30.20
C LEU A 26 20.41 -20.50 29.43
N SER A 27 21.62 -19.95 29.54
CA SER A 27 21.98 -18.70 28.86
C SER A 27 21.97 -18.86 27.33
N LEU A 28 22.45 -19.98 26.81
CA LEU A 28 22.37 -20.30 25.38
C LEU A 28 20.93 -20.48 24.90
N GLY A 29 20.09 -21.16 25.70
CA GLY A 29 18.66 -21.30 25.41
C GLY A 29 17.91 -19.97 25.37
N LEU A 30 18.16 -19.10 26.36
CA LEU A 30 17.56 -17.76 26.41
C LEU A 30 18.06 -16.86 25.27
N LEU A 31 19.33 -16.98 24.87
CA LEU A 31 19.88 -16.26 23.73
C LEU A 31 19.21 -16.67 22.42
N GLY A 32 19.02 -17.98 22.19
CA GLY A 32 18.31 -18.49 21.02
C GLY A 32 16.86 -18.02 20.96
N LEU A 33 16.14 -18.08 22.09
CA LEU A 33 14.77 -17.62 22.20
C LEU A 33 14.63 -16.09 21.97
N GLY A 34 15.59 -15.30 22.44
CA GLY A 34 15.66 -13.86 22.18
C GLY A 34 15.78 -13.50 20.69
N ALA A 35 16.45 -14.34 19.89
CA ALA A 35 16.60 -14.14 18.45
C ALA A 35 15.34 -14.56 17.65
N VAL A 36 14.66 -15.64 18.08
CA VAL A 36 13.52 -16.22 17.34
C VAL A 36 12.23 -15.42 17.52
N PHE A 37 11.96 -14.89 18.73
CA PHE A 37 10.69 -14.21 18.99
C PHE A 37 10.40 -13.00 18.11
N PRO A 38 11.33 -12.05 17.87
CA PRO A 38 11.07 -10.92 16.99
C PRO A 38 10.74 -11.35 15.56
N MET A 39 11.37 -12.41 15.07
CA MET A 39 11.12 -12.97 13.73
C MET A 39 9.70 -13.54 13.65
N VAL A 40 9.30 -14.37 14.63
CA VAL A 40 7.94 -14.95 14.69
C VAL A 40 6.88 -13.86 14.80
N MET A 41 7.11 -12.82 15.62
CA MET A 41 6.17 -11.69 15.71
C MET A 41 6.04 -10.94 14.38
N ARG A 42 7.15 -10.76 13.65
CA ARG A 42 7.12 -10.16 12.31
C ARG A 42 6.32 -11.02 11.34
N GLU A 43 6.58 -12.33 11.29
CA GLU A 43 5.85 -13.25 10.40
C GLU A 43 4.35 -13.30 10.73
N GLN A 44 3.99 -13.42 12.00
CA GLN A 44 2.58 -13.41 12.45
C GLN A 44 1.89 -12.10 12.09
N ARG A 45 2.58 -10.97 12.24
CA ARG A 45 2.06 -9.66 11.83
C ARG A 45 1.81 -9.62 10.33
N LEU A 46 2.78 -10.02 9.51
CA LEU A 46 2.65 -10.03 8.04
C LEU A 46 1.52 -10.96 7.59
N ALA A 47 1.39 -12.14 8.21
CA ALA A 47 0.30 -13.08 7.93
C ALA A 47 -1.07 -12.50 8.32
N THR A 48 -1.15 -11.83 9.47
CA THR A 48 -2.39 -11.18 9.94
C THR A 48 -2.79 -10.02 9.03
N GLU A 49 -1.84 -9.16 8.66
CA GLU A 49 -2.07 -8.04 7.75
C GLU A 49 -2.50 -8.53 6.36
N SER A 50 -1.89 -9.60 5.85
CA SER A 50 -2.28 -10.22 4.57
C SER A 50 -3.72 -10.76 4.61
N ASN A 51 -4.07 -11.53 5.65
CA ASN A 51 -5.42 -12.09 5.80
C ASN A 51 -6.50 -11.02 5.96
N LEU A 52 -6.23 -9.99 6.77
CA LEU A 52 -7.12 -8.84 6.90
C LEU A 52 -7.21 -8.05 5.59
N GLY A 53 -6.10 -7.94 4.85
CA GLY A 53 -6.06 -7.27 3.56
C GLY A 53 -6.90 -7.96 2.49
N ILE A 54 -6.86 -9.29 2.43
CA ILE A 54 -7.73 -10.08 1.53
C ILE A 54 -9.21 -9.86 1.89
N SER A 55 -9.53 -9.90 3.19
CA SER A 55 -10.91 -9.68 3.67
C SER A 55 -11.40 -8.27 3.32
N ALA A 56 -10.54 -7.27 3.52
CA ALA A 56 -10.81 -5.88 3.16
C ALA A 56 -11.02 -5.74 1.65
N GLY A 57 -10.17 -6.37 0.84
CA GLY A 57 -10.30 -6.34 -0.62
C GLY A 57 -11.64 -6.86 -1.11
N ASN A 58 -12.08 -8.02 -0.62
CA ASN A 58 -13.39 -8.59 -0.94
C ASN A 58 -14.53 -7.66 -0.49
N ALA A 59 -14.42 -7.04 0.68
CA ALA A 59 -15.42 -6.11 1.19
C ALA A 59 -15.50 -4.83 0.32
N ILE A 60 -14.37 -4.34 -0.17
CA ILE A 60 -14.29 -3.16 -1.06
C ILE A 60 -14.94 -3.47 -2.41
N GLU A 61 -14.62 -4.62 -3.02
CA GLU A 61 -15.28 -5.05 -4.26
C GLU A 61 -16.79 -5.14 -4.07
N GLN A 62 -17.25 -5.80 -3.01
CA GLN A 62 -18.66 -5.92 -2.70
C GLN A 62 -19.31 -4.55 -2.49
N MET A 63 -18.67 -3.66 -1.73
CA MET A 63 -19.17 -2.31 -1.47
C MET A 63 -19.28 -1.50 -2.76
N LEU A 64 -18.25 -1.49 -3.61
CA LEU A 64 -18.27 -0.75 -4.87
C LEU A 64 -19.35 -1.29 -5.81
N PHE A 65 -19.39 -2.59 -6.06
CA PHE A 65 -20.31 -3.17 -7.02
C PHE A 65 -21.75 -3.32 -6.51
N SER A 66 -22.00 -3.20 -5.20
CA SER A 66 -23.36 -3.12 -4.65
C SER A 66 -23.95 -1.71 -4.70
N ARG A 67 -23.14 -0.67 -4.91
CA ARG A 67 -23.63 0.69 -5.13
C ARG A 67 -24.22 0.80 -6.54
N PRO A 68 -25.46 1.29 -6.70
CA PRO A 68 -26.06 1.50 -8.02
C PRO A 68 -25.21 2.38 -8.94
N ASP A 69 -24.55 3.39 -8.38
CA ASP A 69 -23.71 4.34 -9.14
C ASP A 69 -22.44 3.68 -9.72
N PHE A 70 -21.95 2.60 -9.09
CA PHE A 70 -20.69 1.93 -9.42
C PHE A 70 -20.89 0.43 -9.72
N ALA A 71 -22.05 0.06 -10.25
CA ALA A 71 -22.32 -1.31 -10.64
C ALA A 71 -21.31 -1.82 -11.70
N ARG A 72 -21.01 -3.14 -11.68
CA ARG A 72 -19.94 -3.73 -12.51
C ARG A 72 -20.17 -3.60 -14.02
N ASN A 73 -21.43 -3.54 -14.44
CA ASN A 73 -21.83 -3.48 -15.85
C ASN A 73 -21.99 -2.03 -16.35
N GLY A 74 -21.25 -1.09 -15.76
CA GLY A 74 -21.47 0.33 -15.98
C GLY A 74 -22.45 0.92 -14.95
N GLY A 75 -22.31 2.22 -14.73
CA GLY A 75 -23.07 3.01 -13.78
C GLY A 75 -22.63 4.46 -13.91
N PRO A 76 -23.50 5.43 -13.56
CA PRO A 76 -23.22 6.84 -13.83
C PRO A 76 -22.04 7.39 -13.01
N GLY A 77 -21.66 6.72 -11.92
CA GLY A 77 -20.42 6.99 -11.18
C GLY A 77 -19.16 6.56 -11.93
N TRP A 78 -19.21 5.44 -12.68
CA TRP A 78 -18.12 5.05 -13.58
C TRP A 78 -18.00 5.99 -14.77
N GLU A 79 -19.12 6.46 -15.32
CA GLU A 79 -19.11 7.48 -16.39
C GLU A 79 -18.50 8.80 -15.91
N ALA A 80 -18.90 9.27 -14.72
CA ALA A 80 -18.29 10.44 -14.10
C ALA A 80 -16.79 10.24 -13.81
N MET A 81 -16.37 9.03 -13.41
CA MET A 81 -14.96 8.70 -13.26
C MET A 81 -14.22 8.70 -14.60
N ARG A 82 -14.83 8.20 -15.68
CA ARG A 82 -14.27 8.29 -17.05
C ARG A 82 -13.99 9.74 -17.41
N GLU A 83 -14.97 10.60 -17.19
CA GLU A 83 -14.88 12.03 -17.46
C GLU A 83 -13.77 12.70 -16.65
N TYR A 84 -13.63 12.31 -15.37
CA TYR A 84 -12.48 12.72 -14.56
C TYR A 84 -11.15 12.33 -15.22
N LEU A 85 -11.01 11.11 -15.76
CA LEU A 85 -9.78 10.67 -16.42
C LEU A 85 -9.49 11.50 -17.68
N ILE A 86 -10.51 11.80 -18.47
CA ILE A 86 -10.40 12.62 -19.69
C ILE A 86 -9.93 14.04 -19.35
N ASN A 87 -10.58 14.67 -18.36
CA ASN A 87 -10.27 16.04 -17.95
C ASN A 87 -8.91 16.19 -17.29
N ASN A 88 -8.37 15.13 -16.70
CA ASN A 88 -7.02 15.09 -16.14
C ASN A 88 -5.96 14.68 -17.17
N ASN A 89 -6.23 14.91 -18.46
CA ASN A 89 -5.33 14.61 -19.58
C ASN A 89 -4.87 13.15 -19.64
N GLY A 90 -5.74 12.22 -19.25
CA GLY A 90 -5.48 10.79 -19.37
C GLY A 90 -5.23 10.41 -20.82
N ARG A 91 -3.97 10.24 -21.20
CA ARG A 91 -3.61 9.66 -22.49
C ARG A 91 -3.93 8.16 -22.48
N SER A 92 -4.07 7.58 -23.67
CA SER A 92 -4.29 6.12 -23.79
C SER A 92 -3.26 5.37 -22.97
N GLY A 93 -3.74 4.53 -22.06
CA GLY A 93 -2.89 3.66 -21.25
C GLY A 93 -2.16 4.32 -20.08
N GLU A 94 -2.28 5.63 -19.85
CA GLU A 94 -1.67 6.31 -18.70
C GLU A 94 -2.48 6.09 -17.42
N TRP A 95 -1.81 5.65 -16.36
CA TRP A 95 -2.41 5.55 -15.03
C TRP A 95 -2.66 6.94 -14.45
N ILE A 96 -3.88 7.19 -14.00
CA ILE A 96 -4.25 8.41 -13.28
C ILE A 96 -4.70 8.03 -11.87
N PRO A 97 -3.92 8.37 -10.83
CA PRO A 97 -4.36 8.28 -9.45
C PRO A 97 -5.56 9.19 -9.24
N ILE A 98 -6.56 8.70 -8.51
CA ILE A 98 -7.69 9.55 -8.13
C ILE A 98 -7.29 10.38 -6.92
N GLU A 99 -7.31 11.69 -7.09
CA GLU A 99 -6.93 12.63 -6.04
C GLU A 99 -8.11 12.81 -5.07
N PRO A 100 -7.90 12.61 -3.76
CA PRO A 100 -8.93 12.91 -2.77
C PRO A 100 -9.08 14.43 -2.63
N ASP A 101 -10.32 14.92 -2.66
CA ASP A 101 -10.61 16.34 -2.41
C ASP A 101 -10.36 16.67 -0.94
N ASP A 102 -9.43 17.59 -0.69
CA ASP A 102 -9.11 18.11 0.63
C ASP A 102 -9.67 19.52 0.88
N SER A 103 -10.27 20.15 -0.15
CA SER A 103 -10.78 21.52 -0.10
C SER A 103 -12.09 21.62 0.68
N ASN A 104 -12.93 20.58 0.61
CA ASN A 104 -14.21 20.57 1.29
C ASN A 104 -14.08 20.01 2.73
N ALA A 105 -14.17 20.89 3.72
CA ALA A 105 -14.10 20.50 5.13
C ALA A 105 -15.20 19.50 5.55
N ALA A 106 -16.35 19.49 4.87
CA ALA A 106 -17.44 18.54 5.15
C ALA A 106 -17.22 17.16 4.52
N GLN A 107 -16.37 17.08 3.49
CA GLN A 107 -16.12 15.86 2.70
C GLN A 107 -14.62 15.56 2.63
N LEU A 108 -13.98 15.53 3.80
CA LEU A 108 -12.54 15.40 3.90
C LEU A 108 -12.02 14.16 3.18
N ASN A 109 -11.12 14.40 2.24
CA ASN A 109 -10.49 13.38 1.42
C ASN A 109 -11.55 12.49 0.73
N ALA A 110 -12.67 13.03 0.28
CA ALA A 110 -13.60 12.28 -0.53
C ALA A 110 -13.07 12.16 -1.97
N TYR A 111 -13.36 11.05 -2.65
CA TYR A 111 -13.33 11.08 -4.11
C TYR A 111 -14.63 11.68 -4.60
N ILE A 112 -14.52 12.64 -5.51
CA ILE A 112 -15.65 13.36 -6.08
C ILE A 112 -15.54 13.25 -7.60
N PHE A 113 -16.56 12.69 -8.22
CA PHE A 113 -16.67 12.59 -9.67
C PHE A 113 -17.91 13.33 -10.13
N THR A 114 -17.78 14.20 -11.12
CA THR A 114 -18.92 14.97 -11.64
C THR A 114 -19.34 14.39 -12.99
N HIS A 115 -20.62 14.06 -13.12
CA HIS A 115 -21.16 13.60 -14.40
C HIS A 115 -21.18 14.74 -15.42
N PRO A 116 -20.69 14.53 -16.66
CA PRO A 116 -20.59 15.62 -17.65
C PRO A 116 -21.95 16.21 -18.03
N ASP A 117 -22.94 15.36 -18.32
CA ASP A 117 -24.24 15.84 -18.82
C ASP A 117 -25.19 16.36 -17.73
N THR A 118 -25.16 15.76 -16.54
CA THR A 118 -26.15 16.05 -15.49
C THR A 118 -25.61 16.98 -14.40
N GLY A 119 -24.28 17.12 -14.30
CA GLY A 119 -23.62 17.85 -13.21
C GLY A 119 -23.77 17.20 -11.85
N VAL A 120 -24.29 15.96 -11.78
CA VAL A 120 -24.45 15.22 -10.51
C VAL A 120 -23.08 14.78 -10.01
N GLU A 121 -22.81 15.04 -8.73
CA GLU A 121 -21.59 14.61 -8.04
C GLU A 121 -21.76 13.24 -7.39
N TYR A 122 -20.83 12.33 -7.67
CA TYR A 122 -20.73 11.03 -7.04
C TYR A 122 -19.58 11.04 -6.04
N HIS A 123 -19.92 10.78 -4.78
CA HIS A 123 -18.96 10.82 -3.68
C HIS A 123 -18.59 9.42 -3.18
N ILE A 124 -17.30 9.23 -2.92
CA ILE A 124 -16.76 8.14 -2.11
C ILE A 124 -16.03 8.78 -0.92
N PRO A 125 -16.73 9.03 0.20
CA PRO A 125 -16.14 9.71 1.36
C PRO A 125 -15.04 8.85 1.99
N LEU A 126 -14.07 9.49 2.66
CA LEU A 126 -12.98 8.79 3.34
C LEU A 126 -13.48 7.69 4.28
N ALA A 127 -14.57 7.90 5.01
CA ALA A 127 -15.13 6.88 5.90
C ALA A 127 -15.46 5.55 5.17
N GLN A 128 -15.92 5.59 3.92
CA GLN A 128 -16.13 4.40 3.09
C GLN A 128 -14.82 3.83 2.53
N ARG A 129 -13.74 4.61 2.56
CA ARG A 129 -12.40 4.20 2.16
C ARG A 129 -11.61 3.50 3.28
N LEU A 130 -12.15 3.45 4.49
CA LEU A 130 -11.52 2.83 5.65
C LEU A 130 -12.00 1.40 5.86
N TYR A 131 -11.10 0.52 6.29
CA TYR A 131 -11.42 -0.85 6.67
C TYR A 131 -10.77 -1.25 8.01
N PRO A 132 -11.51 -1.86 8.97
CA PRO A 132 -12.96 -2.09 8.93
C PRO A 132 -13.76 -0.79 8.77
N VAL A 133 -14.97 -0.90 8.20
CA VAL A 133 -15.81 0.28 7.96
C VAL A 133 -16.16 0.92 9.31
N PRO A 134 -15.98 2.25 9.47
CA PRO A 134 -16.33 2.95 10.70
C PRO A 134 -17.76 2.62 11.17
N TYR A 135 -17.94 2.52 12.48
CA TYR A 135 -19.24 2.25 13.14
C TYR A 135 -19.88 0.89 12.85
N SER A 136 -19.29 0.08 11.96
CA SER A 136 -19.74 -1.32 11.76
C SER A 136 -19.21 -2.27 12.83
N THR A 137 -18.10 -1.89 13.48
CA THR A 137 -17.43 -2.66 14.53
C THR A 137 -16.85 -1.70 15.58
N ASP A 138 -16.59 -2.21 16.79
CA ASP A 138 -15.86 -1.49 17.84
C ASP A 138 -14.34 -1.43 17.57
N GLN A 139 -13.90 -1.75 16.35
CA GLN A 139 -12.49 -1.77 15.98
C GLN A 139 -12.10 -0.50 15.22
N ASP A 140 -10.92 0.04 15.57
CA ASP A 140 -10.32 1.11 14.79
C ASP A 140 -9.98 0.64 13.36
N PRO A 141 -10.13 1.53 12.36
CA PRO A 141 -9.75 1.22 10.99
C PRO A 141 -8.24 0.94 10.93
N ARG A 142 -7.87 -0.11 10.19
CA ARG A 142 -6.48 -0.55 10.00
C ARG A 142 -5.96 -0.27 8.62
N PHE A 143 -6.85 -0.18 7.64
CA PHE A 143 -6.50 0.08 6.25
C PHE A 143 -7.28 1.26 5.71
N VAL A 144 -6.66 1.94 4.76
CA VAL A 144 -7.31 2.82 3.80
C VAL A 144 -7.13 2.22 2.42
N TRP A 145 -8.10 2.41 1.54
CA TRP A 145 -7.94 2.06 0.15
C TRP A 145 -7.97 3.28 -0.77
N ASP A 146 -7.22 3.17 -1.85
CA ASP A 146 -7.08 4.19 -2.89
C ASP A 146 -7.28 3.57 -4.25
N MET A 147 -7.59 4.41 -5.24
CA MET A 147 -7.78 3.95 -6.60
C MET A 147 -6.96 4.75 -7.59
N ALA A 148 -6.60 4.09 -8.68
CA ALA A 148 -6.14 4.70 -9.91
C ALA A 148 -6.87 4.02 -11.06
N ALA A 149 -7.01 4.72 -12.17
CA ALA A 149 -7.57 4.14 -13.36
C ALA A 149 -6.90 4.66 -14.61
N ARG A 150 -7.12 3.93 -15.71
CA ARG A 150 -6.67 4.32 -17.04
C ARG A 150 -7.70 3.90 -18.09
N LEU A 151 -7.70 4.59 -19.22
CA LEU A 151 -8.51 4.23 -20.37
C LEU A 151 -7.75 3.21 -21.23
N LEU A 152 -8.40 2.11 -21.63
CA LEU A 152 -7.76 1.03 -22.39
C LEU A 152 -7.61 1.35 -23.89
N ASN A 153 -8.50 2.17 -24.48
CA ASN A 153 -8.52 2.45 -25.92
C ASN A 153 -8.96 3.89 -26.23
N THR A 154 -8.07 4.88 -26.15
CA THR A 154 -8.46 6.26 -26.51
C THR A 154 -8.20 6.53 -27.99
N SER A 155 -8.99 5.92 -28.88
CA SER A 155 -9.16 6.57 -30.18
C SER A 155 -9.86 7.90 -29.90
N PRO A 156 -9.33 9.06 -30.38
CA PRO A 156 -9.90 10.37 -30.08
C PRO A 156 -11.38 10.52 -30.45
N SER A 157 -11.88 9.66 -31.36
CA SER A 157 -13.26 9.66 -31.83
C SER A 157 -14.24 8.79 -31.01
N THR A 158 -13.77 8.00 -30.04
CA THR A 158 -14.61 7.04 -29.27
C THR A 158 -14.29 7.01 -27.78
N ILE A 159 -13.76 8.11 -27.23
CA ILE A 159 -13.34 8.18 -25.82
C ILE A 159 -14.53 7.84 -24.89
N ASP A 160 -15.74 8.25 -25.25
CA ASP A 160 -16.96 8.08 -24.45
C ASP A 160 -17.34 6.61 -24.19
N SER A 161 -16.94 5.67 -25.05
CA SER A 161 -17.24 4.24 -24.94
C SER A 161 -15.99 3.38 -24.63
N SER A 162 -14.90 4.01 -24.19
CA SER A 162 -13.67 3.28 -23.90
C SER A 162 -13.79 2.51 -22.57
N PRO A 163 -13.50 1.19 -22.56
CA PRO A 163 -13.33 0.47 -21.31
C PRO A 163 -12.20 1.09 -20.49
N MET A 164 -12.34 1.06 -19.17
CA MET A 164 -11.31 1.54 -18.25
C MET A 164 -10.78 0.38 -17.41
N LEU A 165 -9.50 0.42 -17.10
CA LEU A 165 -8.86 -0.48 -16.15
C LEU A 165 -8.74 0.26 -14.82
N VAL A 166 -9.31 -0.30 -13.76
CA VAL A 166 -9.31 0.27 -12.41
C VAL A 166 -8.41 -0.59 -11.54
N ALA A 167 -7.53 0.07 -10.80
CA ALA A 167 -6.66 -0.53 -9.79
C ALA A 167 -7.01 0.03 -8.41
N ILE A 168 -7.29 -0.85 -7.46
CA ILE A 168 -7.52 -0.50 -6.06
C ILE A 168 -6.36 -1.02 -5.22
N PHE A 169 -5.80 -0.10 -4.44
CA PHE A 169 -4.71 -0.38 -3.52
C PHE A 169 -5.20 -0.34 -2.10
N LEU A 170 -4.87 -1.36 -1.31
CA LEU A 170 -5.11 -1.35 0.12
C LEU A 170 -3.81 -1.05 0.87
N ARG A 171 -3.86 -0.07 1.77
CA ARG A 171 -2.71 0.43 2.51
C ARG A 171 -2.95 0.38 4.01
N PRO A 172 -2.00 -0.12 4.81
CA PRO A 172 -2.06 0.05 6.25
C PRO A 172 -2.09 1.53 6.61
N ILE A 173 -2.96 1.90 7.54
CA ILE A 173 -2.97 3.23 8.13
C ILE A 173 -1.64 3.47 8.86
N ASP A 174 -1.14 4.70 8.81
CA ASP A 174 0.08 5.14 9.47
C ASP A 174 0.06 4.76 10.97
N PRO A 175 0.96 3.86 11.43
CA PRO A 175 0.88 3.28 12.76
C PRO A 175 1.25 4.27 13.88
N GLY A 176 1.93 5.37 13.54
CA GLY A 176 2.32 6.43 14.44
C GLY A 176 1.30 7.56 14.55
N ILE A 177 0.09 7.41 13.99
CA ILE A 177 -0.98 8.39 14.19
C ILE A 177 -1.25 8.52 15.69
N ARG A 178 -0.94 9.71 16.22
CA ARG A 178 -1.29 10.12 17.58
C ARG A 178 -2.42 11.13 17.49
N PRO A 179 -3.65 10.73 17.90
CA PRO A 179 -4.77 11.64 17.98
C PRO A 179 -4.45 12.81 18.91
N ALA A 180 -5.04 13.97 18.63
CA ALA A 180 -4.95 15.09 19.55
C ALA A 180 -5.65 14.77 20.87
N ILE A 181 -5.39 15.58 21.89
CA ILE A 181 -6.06 15.51 23.19
C ILE A 181 -7.19 16.54 23.17
N ASP A 182 -8.39 16.13 23.59
CA ASP A 182 -9.56 16.98 23.70
C ASP A 182 -9.43 17.99 24.86
N THR A 183 -10.44 18.85 25.02
CA THR A 183 -10.46 19.86 26.10
C THR A 183 -10.52 19.26 27.50
N ASN A 184 -10.90 17.98 27.64
CA ASN A 184 -10.98 17.24 28.90
C ASN A 184 -9.71 16.44 29.21
N GLY A 185 -8.68 16.52 28.36
CA GLY A 185 -7.45 15.76 28.54
C GLY A 185 -7.51 14.32 28.01
N GLN A 186 -8.56 13.94 27.28
CA GLN A 186 -8.72 12.61 26.69
C GLN A 186 -8.24 12.58 25.23
N PRO A 187 -7.50 11.55 24.78
CA PRO A 187 -7.13 11.43 23.37
C PRO A 187 -8.38 11.18 22.53
N TYR A 188 -8.50 11.86 21.39
CA TYR A 188 -9.53 11.51 20.40
C TYR A 188 -9.33 10.05 19.91
N PRO A 189 -10.40 9.34 19.55
CA PRO A 189 -10.26 8.09 18.80
C PRO A 189 -9.50 8.33 17.49
N VAL A 190 -8.73 7.34 17.03
CA VAL A 190 -8.01 7.40 15.73
C VAL A 190 -9.01 7.68 14.62
N LEU A 191 -10.17 7.02 14.65
CA LEU A 191 -11.24 7.26 13.71
C LEU A 191 -11.64 8.75 13.65
N SER A 192 -11.88 9.41 14.78
CA SER A 192 -12.22 10.84 14.81
C SER A 192 -11.11 11.69 14.19
N ALA A 193 -9.84 11.40 14.49
CA ALA A 193 -8.72 12.12 13.88
C ALA A 193 -8.68 12.01 12.35
N LEU A 194 -9.25 10.94 11.77
CA LEU A 194 -9.30 10.71 10.34
C LEU A 194 -10.53 11.35 9.67
N ILE A 195 -11.72 11.22 10.25
CA ILE A 195 -12.98 11.55 9.56
C ILE A 195 -13.75 12.75 10.15
N ASP A 196 -13.41 13.22 11.36
CA ASP A 196 -14.19 14.27 12.02
C ASP A 196 -13.88 15.66 11.43
N SER A 197 -14.86 16.20 10.72
CA SER A 197 -14.83 17.53 10.11
C SER A 197 -14.95 18.68 11.12
N ASN A 198 -15.20 18.41 12.40
CA ASN A 198 -15.22 19.45 13.45
C ASN A 198 -13.85 19.64 14.11
N LEU A 199 -12.92 18.70 13.94
CA LEU A 199 -11.56 18.84 14.46
C LEU A 199 -10.82 19.97 13.76
N SER A 200 -9.93 20.67 14.47
CA SER A 200 -9.06 21.66 13.86
C SER A 200 -8.13 21.00 12.83
N GLY A 201 -7.70 21.73 11.79
CA GLY A 201 -6.77 21.20 10.80
C GLY A 201 -5.48 20.64 11.40
N ARG A 202 -5.05 21.15 12.58
CA ARG A 202 -3.89 20.67 13.33
C ARG A 202 -4.10 19.29 13.96
N ASP A 203 -5.33 18.97 14.33
CA ASP A 203 -5.69 17.76 15.04
C ASP A 203 -6.12 16.63 14.09
N ARG A 204 -6.53 17.01 12.88
CA ARG A 204 -6.79 16.07 11.78
C ARG A 204 -5.54 15.34 11.32
N ARG A 205 -5.74 14.13 10.83
CA ARG A 205 -4.71 13.25 10.27
C ARG A 205 -5.17 12.71 8.93
N ASN A 206 -4.23 12.48 8.03
CA ASN A 206 -4.48 11.59 6.92
C ASN A 206 -4.30 10.14 7.38
N PRO A 207 -5.02 9.19 6.79
CA PRO A 207 -4.77 7.77 6.99
C PRO A 207 -3.32 7.37 6.66
N VAL A 208 -2.74 8.00 5.64
CA VAL A 208 -1.38 7.79 5.16
C VAL A 208 -0.82 9.12 4.69
N SER A 209 0.40 9.45 5.09
CA SER A 209 1.04 10.72 4.73
C SER A 209 2.47 10.56 4.26
N VAL A 210 2.86 11.42 3.33
CA VAL A 210 4.24 11.58 2.87
C VAL A 210 4.77 12.98 3.20
N ASP A 211 6.09 13.10 3.36
CA ASP A 211 6.76 14.40 3.48
C ASP A 211 6.96 15.07 2.11
N GLN A 212 7.62 16.23 2.07
CA GLN A 212 7.93 16.97 0.84
C GLN A 212 8.85 16.21 -0.14
N ARG A 213 9.48 15.13 0.30
CA ARG A 213 10.29 14.22 -0.53
C ARG A 213 9.52 12.95 -0.89
N GLY A 214 8.24 12.90 -0.54
CA GLY A 214 7.36 11.78 -0.78
C GLY A 214 7.65 10.54 0.10
N ARG A 215 8.41 10.71 1.19
CA ARG A 215 8.73 9.62 2.12
C ARG A 215 7.58 9.42 3.09
N PRO A 216 7.16 8.17 3.39
CA PRO A 216 6.12 7.93 4.38
C PRO A 216 6.49 8.53 5.74
N THR A 217 5.59 9.38 6.27
CA THR A 217 5.77 10.03 7.58
C THR A 217 5.45 9.08 8.74
N GLN A 218 4.65 8.06 8.49
CA GLN A 218 4.18 7.07 9.46
C GLN A 218 3.35 7.66 10.60
N ASP A 219 2.95 8.93 10.55
CA ASP A 219 2.22 9.61 11.61
C ASP A 219 0.95 10.35 11.16
N GLY A 220 0.59 10.22 9.88
CA GLY A 220 -0.60 10.82 9.29
C GLY A 220 -0.64 12.35 9.34
N ARG A 221 0.51 13.03 9.52
CA ARG A 221 0.52 14.50 9.64
C ARG A 221 0.11 15.18 8.33
N ARG A 222 -0.89 16.06 8.45
CA ARG A 222 -1.34 16.99 7.40
C ARG A 222 -0.61 18.34 7.35
N ASN A 223 0.04 18.72 8.45
CA ASN A 223 0.66 20.04 8.59
C ASN A 223 2.18 19.90 8.68
N ARG A 224 2.91 20.99 8.38
CA ARG A 224 4.38 21.06 8.36
C ARG A 224 5.03 20.25 7.22
N GLY A 225 4.41 20.29 6.04
CA GLY A 225 4.96 19.66 4.83
C GLY A 225 4.62 18.18 4.66
N GLY A 226 3.70 17.64 5.47
CA GLY A 226 3.09 16.34 5.24
C GLY A 226 1.84 16.48 4.35
N THR A 227 1.71 15.66 3.32
CA THR A 227 0.53 15.60 2.44
C THR A 227 -0.02 14.19 2.38
N TYR A 228 -1.24 14.03 1.86
CA TYR A 228 -1.78 12.69 1.63
C TYR A 228 -0.87 11.93 0.67
N ALA A 229 -0.55 10.69 1.01
CA ALA A 229 0.31 9.85 0.17
C ALA A 229 -0.49 9.40 -1.07
N MET A 230 -0.32 9.98 -2.25
CA MET A 230 -1.00 9.49 -3.45
C MET A 230 -0.23 8.32 -4.09
N PRO A 231 -0.88 7.40 -4.83
CA PRO A 231 -0.19 6.51 -5.74
C PRO A 231 0.71 7.30 -6.71
N ILE A 232 1.90 6.78 -6.99
CA ILE A 232 2.92 7.42 -7.82
C ILE A 232 2.93 6.77 -9.19
N VAL A 233 2.87 7.61 -10.22
CA VAL A 233 3.01 7.23 -11.62
C VAL A 233 4.41 7.61 -12.09
N ALA A 234 5.10 6.68 -12.73
CA ALA A 234 6.44 6.90 -13.26
C ALA A 234 6.66 6.19 -14.59
N GLU A 235 7.54 6.75 -15.40
CA GLU A 235 8.16 6.06 -16.53
C GLU A 235 9.45 5.40 -16.01
N ALA A 236 9.63 4.13 -16.34
CA ALA A 236 10.82 3.36 -16.04
C ALA A 236 11.60 3.03 -17.32
N ILE A 237 12.82 2.53 -17.13
CA ILE A 237 13.59 1.79 -18.12
C ILE A 237 13.79 0.39 -17.54
N ILE A 238 13.59 -0.62 -18.37
CA ILE A 238 13.88 -2.01 -17.99
C ILE A 238 15.08 -2.52 -18.77
N GLY A 239 15.97 -3.23 -18.08
CA GLY A 239 17.12 -3.90 -18.67
C GLY A 239 17.16 -5.39 -18.35
N PRO A 240 17.98 -6.16 -19.09
CA PRO A 240 18.18 -7.57 -18.83
C PRO A 240 18.88 -7.80 -17.48
N GLY A 241 18.49 -8.88 -16.81
CA GLY A 241 19.13 -9.34 -15.57
C GLY A 241 20.57 -9.80 -15.77
N ILE A 242 21.39 -9.72 -14.71
CA ILE A 242 22.72 -10.36 -14.74
C ILE A 242 22.50 -11.86 -14.55
N GLY A 243 22.69 -12.63 -15.63
CA GLY A 243 22.55 -14.09 -15.62
C GLY A 243 21.17 -14.63 -16.02
N GLY A 244 20.25 -13.75 -16.45
CA GLY A 244 18.99 -14.16 -17.07
C GLY A 244 19.20 -14.77 -18.45
N SER A 245 18.34 -15.70 -18.84
CA SER A 245 18.26 -16.14 -20.23
C SER A 245 17.92 -14.93 -21.11
N ALA A 246 18.39 -14.90 -22.37
CA ALA A 246 18.00 -13.85 -23.31
C ALA A 246 16.46 -13.71 -23.32
N GLY A 247 15.96 -12.54 -22.91
CA GLY A 247 14.52 -12.23 -22.81
C GLY A 247 13.96 -12.01 -21.39
N GLU A 248 14.72 -12.24 -20.32
CA GLU A 248 14.26 -11.90 -18.96
C GLU A 248 14.65 -10.47 -18.56
N TYR A 249 13.67 -9.58 -18.61
CA TYR A 249 13.80 -8.17 -18.23
C TYR A 249 13.30 -7.99 -16.79
N ASP A 250 14.24 -8.11 -15.83
CA ASP A 250 13.96 -8.09 -14.39
C ASP A 250 14.56 -6.88 -13.67
N LYS A 251 15.28 -5.98 -14.35
CA LYS A 251 15.87 -4.78 -13.75
C LYS A 251 15.12 -3.54 -14.14
N LEU A 252 14.51 -2.89 -13.17
CA LEU A 252 13.73 -1.67 -13.35
C LEU A 252 14.46 -0.45 -12.77
N VAL A 253 14.56 0.62 -13.56
CA VAL A 253 15.10 1.92 -13.13
C VAL A 253 14.07 3.00 -13.43
N VAL A 254 13.70 3.82 -12.45
CA VAL A 254 12.79 4.96 -12.67
C VAL A 254 13.53 6.04 -13.48
N GLN A 255 12.98 6.39 -14.63
CA GLN A 255 13.54 7.41 -15.52
C GLN A 255 12.92 8.77 -15.27
N LYS A 256 11.60 8.82 -15.09
CA LYS A 256 10.83 10.05 -14.93
C LYS A 256 9.62 9.80 -14.05
N VAL A 257 9.32 10.73 -13.16
CA VAL A 257 8.10 10.69 -12.36
C VAL A 257 7.07 11.61 -13.01
N LEU A 258 5.86 11.10 -13.20
CA LEU A 258 4.73 11.85 -13.77
C LEU A 258 3.90 12.51 -12.68
N SER A 259 3.89 11.94 -11.47
CA SER A 259 3.22 12.53 -10.32
C SER A 259 3.93 13.81 -9.83
N PRO A 260 3.20 14.91 -9.56
CA PRO A 260 3.80 16.21 -9.23
C PRO A 260 4.48 16.25 -7.84
N GLN A 261 4.20 15.28 -6.97
CA GLN A 261 4.59 15.29 -5.56
C GLN A 261 6.00 14.72 -5.29
N MET A 262 6.71 14.24 -6.31
CA MET A 262 7.95 13.47 -6.10
C MET A 262 8.96 13.67 -7.22
N ASN A 263 10.25 13.76 -6.86
CA ASN A 263 11.34 13.78 -7.83
C ASN A 263 11.78 12.35 -8.18
N THR A 264 12.42 12.19 -9.34
CA THR A 264 12.91 10.90 -9.86
C THR A 264 13.83 10.17 -8.88
N THR A 265 14.71 10.88 -8.17
CA THR A 265 15.67 10.26 -7.26
C THR A 265 14.99 9.61 -6.06
N ASP A 266 14.07 10.33 -5.40
CA ASP A 266 13.32 9.79 -4.26
C ASP A 266 12.37 8.66 -4.72
N ALA A 267 11.73 8.78 -5.89
CA ALA A 267 10.92 7.70 -6.47
C ALA A 267 11.73 6.42 -6.73
N GLY A 268 12.94 6.56 -7.29
CA GLY A 268 13.87 5.45 -7.51
C GLY A 268 14.26 4.74 -6.21
N ILE A 269 14.41 5.49 -5.11
CA ILE A 269 14.70 4.90 -3.79
C ILE A 269 13.47 4.15 -3.25
N LEU A 270 12.27 4.71 -3.39
CA LEU A 270 11.05 4.12 -2.86
C LEU A 270 10.61 2.88 -3.63
N ILE A 271 10.70 2.89 -4.96
CA ILE A 271 10.37 1.70 -5.75
C ILE A 271 11.35 0.56 -5.45
N ALA A 272 12.63 0.86 -5.18
CA ALA A 272 13.68 -0.13 -4.94
C ALA A 272 13.61 -0.79 -3.55
N VAL A 273 12.51 -0.68 -2.82
CA VAL A 273 12.32 -1.37 -1.53
C VAL A 273 11.91 -2.82 -1.79
N SER A 274 12.61 -3.79 -1.20
CA SER A 274 12.21 -5.22 -1.30
C SER A 274 10.81 -5.43 -0.71
N GLY A 275 9.96 -6.14 -1.44
CA GLY A 275 8.53 -6.31 -1.17
C GLY A 275 7.64 -5.20 -1.75
N GLN A 276 8.20 -4.13 -2.31
CA GLN A 276 7.41 -3.10 -2.98
C GLN A 276 6.68 -3.70 -4.18
N GLN A 277 5.40 -3.37 -4.31
CA GLN A 277 4.58 -3.78 -5.44
C GLN A 277 4.31 -2.58 -6.36
N PHE A 278 4.19 -2.87 -7.65
CA PHE A 278 3.74 -1.91 -8.66
C PHE A 278 2.94 -2.61 -9.76
N LEU A 279 2.17 -1.82 -10.49
CA LEU A 279 1.46 -2.22 -11.70
C LEU A 279 2.22 -1.72 -12.92
N ASP A 280 2.37 -2.57 -13.92
CA ASP A 280 2.78 -2.14 -15.26
C ASP A 280 1.60 -1.46 -15.99
N TYR A 281 1.83 -1.04 -17.23
CA TYR A 281 0.75 -0.49 -18.04
C TYR A 281 -0.43 -1.48 -18.13
N ARG A 282 -0.22 -2.78 -18.34
CA ARG A 282 -1.29 -3.80 -18.47
C ARG A 282 -2.09 -4.04 -17.20
N GLY A 283 -1.62 -3.58 -16.04
CA GLY A 283 -2.19 -3.89 -14.75
C GLY A 283 -1.72 -5.22 -14.17
N TYR A 284 -0.60 -5.76 -14.68
CA TYR A 284 0.08 -6.86 -14.02
C TYR A 284 0.85 -6.36 -12.81
N VAL A 285 0.74 -7.12 -11.71
CA VAL A 285 1.43 -6.81 -10.46
C VAL A 285 2.82 -7.41 -10.48
N HIS A 286 3.82 -6.56 -10.29
CA HIS A 286 5.20 -6.95 -10.10
C HIS A 286 5.62 -6.64 -8.67
N THR A 287 6.50 -7.46 -8.11
CA THR A 287 7.07 -7.29 -6.77
C THR A 287 8.58 -7.14 -6.86
N VAL A 288 9.13 -6.16 -6.17
CA VAL A 288 10.57 -5.95 -6.07
C VAL A 288 11.16 -6.98 -5.11
N THR A 289 12.00 -7.87 -5.61
CA THR A 289 12.64 -8.94 -4.82
C THR A 289 13.98 -8.49 -4.25
N GLY A 290 14.65 -7.54 -4.90
CA GLY A 290 15.94 -7.02 -4.46
C GLY A 290 16.37 -5.76 -5.20
N THR A 291 17.63 -5.38 -5.04
CA THR A 291 18.22 -4.21 -5.69
C THR A 291 19.57 -4.54 -6.28
N SER A 292 19.92 -3.90 -7.39
CA SER A 292 21.24 -3.98 -8.02
C SER A 292 21.75 -2.56 -8.26
N ASP A 293 22.99 -2.29 -7.88
CA ASP A 293 23.64 -1.02 -8.24
C ASP A 293 24.12 -1.08 -9.69
N ILE A 294 23.68 -0.12 -10.50
CA ILE A 294 24.15 0.07 -11.87
C ILE A 294 25.09 1.27 -11.87
N GLY A 295 26.36 1.04 -12.21
CA GLY A 295 27.37 2.09 -12.31
C GLY A 295 27.66 2.83 -11.00
N GLY A 296 27.35 2.23 -9.84
CA GLY A 296 27.65 2.79 -8.52
C GLY A 296 26.78 3.97 -8.06
N ALA A 297 25.76 4.37 -8.83
CA ALA A 297 24.93 5.53 -8.52
C ALA A 297 23.41 5.30 -8.66
N VAL A 298 22.98 4.40 -9.55
CA VAL A 298 21.56 4.15 -9.81
C VAL A 298 21.17 2.79 -9.24
N ARG A 299 20.19 2.79 -8.34
CA ARG A 299 19.60 1.56 -7.81
C ARG A 299 18.54 1.05 -8.78
N ALA A 300 18.81 -0.07 -9.41
CA ALA A 300 17.81 -0.83 -10.13
C ALA A 300 17.06 -1.74 -9.15
N ALA A 301 15.74 -1.74 -9.24
CA ALA A 301 14.90 -2.74 -8.59
C ALA A 301 14.96 -4.04 -9.38
N ILE A 302 15.19 -5.16 -8.71
CA ILE A 302 15.03 -6.51 -9.29
C ILE A 302 13.58 -6.92 -9.08
N ILE A 303 12.85 -7.27 -10.13
CA ILE A 303 11.40 -7.48 -10.11
C ILE A 303 11.02 -8.93 -10.39
N SER A 304 9.88 -9.36 -9.85
CA SER A 304 9.27 -10.67 -10.12
C SER A 304 7.74 -10.56 -10.14
N PRO A 305 7.04 -11.15 -11.14
CA PRO A 305 7.61 -11.77 -12.33
C PRO A 305 8.39 -10.75 -13.18
N SER A 306 9.29 -11.23 -14.05
CA SER A 306 9.95 -10.38 -15.05
C SER A 306 8.92 -9.85 -16.04
N ILE A 307 9.27 -8.76 -16.72
CA ILE A 307 8.43 -8.22 -17.79
C ILE A 307 8.78 -8.96 -19.07
N SER A 308 7.76 -9.56 -19.69
CA SER A 308 7.89 -10.26 -20.97
C SER A 308 7.61 -9.32 -22.13
N ASP A 309 8.30 -9.57 -23.23
CA ASP A 309 7.94 -9.07 -24.56
C ASP A 309 6.48 -9.46 -24.87
N VAL A 310 5.68 -8.47 -25.24
CA VAL A 310 4.22 -8.59 -25.41
C VAL A 310 3.85 -8.86 -26.85
N ASP A 311 4.57 -8.28 -27.80
CA ASP A 311 4.30 -8.40 -29.22
C ASP A 311 5.10 -9.54 -29.88
N GLY A 312 6.07 -10.09 -29.16
CA GLY A 312 6.89 -11.22 -29.59
C GLY A 312 7.96 -10.81 -30.61
N ASP A 313 8.30 -9.52 -30.70
CA ASP A 313 9.30 -9.01 -31.63
C ASP A 313 10.76 -9.28 -31.18
N GLY A 314 10.94 -9.85 -30.00
CA GLY A 314 12.21 -10.17 -29.37
C GLY A 314 12.78 -9.03 -28.53
N SER A 315 12.04 -7.94 -28.34
CA SER A 315 12.45 -6.77 -27.58
C SER A 315 11.37 -6.34 -26.58
N VAL A 316 11.79 -5.76 -25.46
CA VAL A 316 10.87 -5.12 -24.51
C VAL A 316 11.08 -3.62 -24.65
N THR A 317 10.08 -2.95 -25.20
CA THR A 317 10.08 -1.50 -25.40
C THR A 317 9.42 -0.79 -24.23
N SER A 318 9.61 0.52 -24.09
CA SER A 318 8.94 1.31 -23.05
C SER A 318 7.42 1.19 -23.09
N ASP A 319 6.85 0.98 -24.27
CA ASP A 319 5.41 0.92 -24.48
C ASP A 319 4.81 -0.38 -23.90
N ASP A 320 5.66 -1.38 -23.61
CA ASP A 320 5.29 -2.67 -23.00
C ASP A 320 5.20 -2.65 -21.48
N TYR A 321 5.50 -1.53 -20.83
CA TYR A 321 5.44 -1.46 -19.37
C TYR A 321 5.14 -0.08 -18.81
N ASN A 322 5.41 0.99 -19.56
CA ASN A 322 5.15 2.34 -19.09
C ASN A 322 3.73 2.82 -19.37
N PRO A 323 3.20 3.69 -18.48
CA PRO A 323 3.77 4.04 -17.19
C PRO A 323 3.56 2.93 -16.15
N ILE A 324 4.43 2.89 -15.15
CA ILE A 324 4.24 2.07 -13.95
C ILE A 324 3.52 2.87 -12.86
N LEU A 325 2.79 2.16 -12.01
CA LEU A 325 2.03 2.72 -10.89
C LEU A 325 2.37 1.99 -9.59
N PHE A 326 2.79 2.72 -8.57
CA PHE A 326 3.17 2.14 -7.28
C PHE A 326 2.75 2.99 -6.09
N LEU A 327 2.82 2.43 -4.88
CA LEU A 327 2.51 3.16 -3.66
C LEU A 327 3.79 3.66 -2.98
N PRO A 328 3.78 4.88 -2.37
CA PRO A 328 4.92 5.37 -1.59
C PRO A 328 5.29 4.46 -0.39
N GLN A 329 4.31 3.71 0.13
CA GLN A 329 4.48 2.76 1.21
C GLN A 329 4.23 1.34 0.69
N PRO A 330 5.16 0.39 0.94
CA PRO A 330 4.95 -0.99 0.53
C PRO A 330 3.75 -1.60 1.27
N SER A 331 2.95 -2.34 0.53
CA SER A 331 1.84 -3.14 1.06
C SER A 331 2.06 -4.60 0.66
N ASN A 332 1.79 -5.52 1.57
CA ASN A 332 1.80 -6.96 1.26
C ASN A 332 0.47 -7.41 0.65
N VAL A 333 -0.50 -6.50 0.54
CA VAL A 333 -1.82 -6.79 -0.02
C VAL A 333 -1.77 -6.51 -1.51
N LYS A 334 -1.99 -7.55 -2.30
CA LYS A 334 -2.00 -7.45 -3.76
C LYS A 334 -3.08 -6.44 -4.19
N PRO A 335 -2.78 -5.50 -5.10
CA PRO A 335 -3.79 -4.63 -5.68
C PRO A 335 -4.89 -5.42 -6.38
N ILE A 336 -6.11 -4.90 -6.30
CA ILE A 336 -7.27 -5.43 -7.01
C ILE A 336 -7.33 -4.70 -8.35
N VAL A 337 -7.38 -5.45 -9.45
CA VAL A 337 -7.43 -4.87 -10.79
C VAL A 337 -8.61 -5.46 -11.54
N PHE A 338 -9.47 -4.61 -12.11
CA PHE A 338 -10.60 -5.03 -12.92
C PHE A 338 -10.89 -4.04 -14.04
N THR A 339 -11.51 -4.55 -15.10
CA THR A 339 -12.00 -3.74 -16.21
C THR A 339 -13.44 -3.34 -15.97
N VAL A 340 -13.75 -2.06 -16.18
CA VAL A 340 -15.11 -1.54 -16.25
C VAL A 340 -15.42 -1.24 -17.70
N ASN A 341 -16.47 -1.90 -18.20
CA ASN A 341 -17.01 -1.61 -19.53
C ASN A 341 -17.94 -0.40 -19.45
N PRO A 342 -18.06 0.37 -20.53
CA PRO A 342 -18.99 1.49 -20.60
C PRO A 342 -20.44 1.10 -20.38
#